data_AF-A0A418MGT3-F1
#
_entry.id   AF-A0A418MGT3-F1
#
_cell.length_a   1.000
_cell.length_b   1.000
_cell.length_c   1.000
_cell.angle_alpha   90.00
_cell.angle_beta   90.00
_cell.angle_gamma   90.00
#
_symmetry.space_group_name_H-M   'P 1'
#
loop_
_entity.id
_entity.type
_entity.pdbx_description
1 polymer ?
#
loop_
_entity_poly.entity_id
_entity_poly.type
_entity_poly.pdbx_seq_one_letter_code
_entity_poly.pdbx_strand_id
1 'polypeptide(L)'
;MLMHDMPRAVARIRQAIQAQEPILVYGDYDVDGTAATAILVRTLRKLGADPAWFIPSRFTDGYGLHTNIVQAAAEQGVKLLITVDTGITAVEAGEAAKALGVDLIVTDHHHISTVPDAVALVHPAYPRSMYSFHDLCGAGVVFKLAQALLGEFPEDLLDLVALATVADQVPLVGENRVLVKEGLKRLNSEPNLGLEALIAVAGLAEKRVTSTAAAFQLAPRINAVGRLAHAKRAVELFLTEDPQEALSIARELNVYNDRRKALQSQVEAEALAQIEAHPKWLGKKGWWWREAAGTRA
;
A
#
# COMPACT_ATOMS: atom_id res chain seq x y z
N MET A 1 16.16 -3.94 -15.15
CA MET A 1 14.88 -3.29 -15.49
C MET A 1 15.12 -1.83 -15.86
N LEU A 2 14.29 -1.25 -16.73
CA LEU A 2 14.44 0.11 -17.27
C LEU A 2 13.72 1.21 -16.46
N MET A 3 13.09 0.85 -15.34
CA MET A 3 12.44 1.81 -14.43
C MET A 3 13.48 2.76 -13.83
N HIS A 4 13.11 4.05 -13.70
CA HIS A 4 14.00 5.09 -13.21
C HIS A 4 14.67 4.70 -11.89
N ASP A 5 15.97 4.97 -11.77
CA ASP A 5 16.84 4.66 -10.63
C ASP A 5 16.82 3.21 -10.09
N MET A 6 16.18 2.26 -10.76
CA MET A 6 16.12 0.87 -10.30
C MET A 6 17.51 0.26 -10.01
N PRO A 7 18.54 0.43 -10.87
CA PRO A 7 19.88 -0.07 -10.54
C PRO A 7 20.50 0.60 -9.29
N ARG A 8 20.23 1.89 -9.08
CA ARG A 8 20.74 2.65 -7.92
C ARG A 8 20.06 2.22 -6.62
N ALA A 9 18.74 2.02 -6.66
CA ALA A 9 17.97 1.47 -5.55
C ALA A 9 18.47 0.07 -5.17
N VAL A 10 18.61 -0.84 -6.15
CA VAL A 10 19.12 -2.20 -5.93
C VAL A 10 20.52 -2.18 -5.32
N ALA A 11 21.43 -1.37 -5.85
CA ALA A 11 22.80 -1.26 -5.32
C ALA A 11 22.80 -0.80 -3.86
N ARG A 12 22.03 0.25 -3.54
CA ARG A 12 21.96 0.80 -2.19
C ARG A 12 21.32 -0.16 -1.18
N ILE A 13 20.27 -0.86 -1.58
CA ILE A 13 19.61 -1.88 -0.74
C ILE A 13 20.56 -3.05 -0.48
N ARG A 14 21.27 -3.55 -1.51
CA ARG A 14 22.27 -4.62 -1.31
C ARG A 14 23.40 -4.18 -0.39
N GLN A 15 23.86 -2.94 -0.49
CA GLN A 15 24.85 -2.39 0.43
C GLN A 15 24.33 -2.39 1.88
N ALA A 16 23.08 -1.94 2.12
CA ALA A 16 22.48 -1.98 3.46
C ALA A 16 22.43 -3.41 4.00
N ILE A 17 21.99 -4.37 3.18
CA ILE A 17 21.91 -5.78 3.56
C ILE A 17 23.30 -6.32 3.91
N GLN A 18 24.30 -6.07 3.07
CA GLN A 18 25.67 -6.55 3.30
C GLN A 18 26.30 -5.94 4.57
N ALA A 19 26.02 -4.67 4.83
CA ALA A 19 26.51 -3.95 6.01
C ALA A 19 25.63 -4.17 7.26
N GLN A 20 24.54 -4.94 7.16
CA GLN A 20 23.55 -5.12 8.23
C GLN A 20 23.05 -3.78 8.79
N GLU A 21 22.87 -2.80 7.92
CA GLU A 21 22.35 -1.50 8.26
C GLU A 21 20.88 -1.60 8.71
N PRO A 22 20.44 -0.83 9.72
CA PRO A 22 19.03 -0.75 10.07
C PRO A 22 18.21 -0.13 8.92
N ILE A 23 17.27 -0.92 8.39
CA ILE A 23 16.37 -0.54 7.29
C ILE A 23 14.96 -0.31 7.84
N LEU A 24 14.31 0.78 7.41
CA LEU A 24 12.89 1.03 7.64
C LEU A 24 12.13 1.01 6.31
N VAL A 25 11.11 0.15 6.21
CA VAL A 25 10.12 0.19 5.12
C VAL A 25 8.91 1.01 5.58
N TYR A 26 8.61 2.10 4.87
CA TYR A 26 7.49 2.99 5.17
C TYR A 26 6.42 2.86 4.09
N GLY A 27 5.22 2.37 4.44
CA GLY A 27 4.14 2.16 3.48
C GLY A 27 2.99 3.15 3.57
N ASP A 28 1.94 2.90 2.79
CA ASP A 28 0.62 3.53 2.95
C ASP A 28 -0.40 2.59 3.62
N TYR A 29 -1.50 3.15 4.12
CA TYR A 29 -2.51 2.47 4.94
C TYR A 29 -3.61 1.76 4.14
N ASP A 30 -3.61 1.83 2.81
CA ASP A 30 -4.58 1.13 1.98
C ASP A 30 -4.08 -0.26 1.54
N VAL A 31 -4.83 -0.94 0.68
CA VAL A 31 -4.48 -2.30 0.22
C VAL A 31 -3.17 -2.30 -0.57
N ASP A 32 -2.91 -1.27 -1.38
CA ASP A 32 -1.72 -1.21 -2.21
C ASP A 32 -0.47 -1.00 -1.35
N GLY A 33 -0.50 0.02 -0.47
CA GLY A 33 0.59 0.31 0.46
C GLY A 33 0.88 -0.81 1.45
N THR A 34 -0.15 -1.46 2.00
CA THR A 34 0.04 -2.58 2.94
C THR A 34 0.58 -3.84 2.24
N ALA A 35 0.11 -4.14 1.02
CA ALA A 35 0.65 -5.23 0.23
C ALA A 35 2.10 -4.94 -0.23
N ALA A 36 2.38 -3.73 -0.71
CA ALA A 36 3.71 -3.29 -1.11
C ALA A 36 4.71 -3.40 0.06
N THR A 37 4.29 -3.01 1.26
CA THR A 37 5.10 -3.16 2.48
C THR A 37 5.41 -4.63 2.75
N ALA A 38 4.40 -5.50 2.73
CA ALA A 38 4.59 -6.93 2.96
C ALA A 38 5.50 -7.57 1.90
N ILE A 39 5.35 -7.21 0.63
CA ILE A 39 6.19 -7.69 -0.49
C ILE A 39 7.65 -7.30 -0.24
N LEU A 40 7.94 -6.04 0.11
CA LEU A 40 9.32 -5.61 0.32
C LEU A 40 9.92 -6.24 1.57
N VAL A 41 9.18 -6.29 2.69
CA VAL A 41 9.65 -6.91 3.93
C VAL A 41 9.96 -8.40 3.73
N ARG A 42 9.07 -9.17 3.08
CA ARG A 42 9.34 -10.58 2.74
C ARG A 42 10.57 -10.72 1.86
N THR A 43 10.73 -9.84 0.88
CA THR A 43 11.88 -9.86 -0.03
C THR A 43 13.20 -9.59 0.70
N LEU A 44 13.25 -8.56 1.55
CA LEU A 44 14.44 -8.22 2.33
C LEU A 44 14.81 -9.33 3.32
N ARG A 45 13.81 -9.97 3.96
CA ARG A 45 14.00 -11.14 4.84
C ARG A 45 14.58 -12.33 4.09
N LYS A 46 14.09 -12.64 2.89
CA LYS A 46 14.68 -13.68 2.02
C LYS A 46 16.15 -13.40 1.67
N LEU A 47 16.54 -12.13 1.61
CA LEU A 47 17.91 -11.71 1.32
C LEU A 47 18.78 -11.57 2.58
N GLY A 48 18.27 -11.93 3.76
CA GLY A 48 19.03 -11.96 5.01
C GLY A 48 19.08 -10.64 5.79
N ALA A 49 18.17 -9.70 5.53
CA ALA A 49 17.97 -8.52 6.37
C ALA A 49 16.74 -8.67 7.27
N ASP A 50 16.68 -7.91 8.36
CA ASP A 50 15.49 -7.80 9.22
C ASP A 50 15.01 -6.34 9.26
N PRO A 51 14.26 -5.88 8.25
CA PRO A 51 13.80 -4.51 8.20
C PRO A 51 12.71 -4.26 9.23
N ALA A 52 12.80 -3.11 9.92
CA ALA A 52 11.64 -2.52 10.55
C ALA A 52 10.66 -2.04 9.47
N TRP A 53 9.39 -1.92 9.82
CA TRP A 53 8.38 -1.40 8.92
C TRP A 53 7.35 -0.56 9.67
N PHE A 54 6.78 0.42 8.98
CA PHE A 54 5.83 1.37 9.54
C PHE A 54 4.73 1.68 8.53
N ILE A 55 3.50 1.71 9.02
CA ILE A 55 2.32 2.14 8.26
C ILE A 55 1.74 3.36 8.98
N PRO A 56 1.57 4.51 8.32
CA PRO A 56 1.01 5.69 8.96
C PRO A 56 -0.43 5.47 9.37
N SER A 57 -0.80 6.14 10.46
CA SER A 57 -2.19 6.29 10.85
C SER A 57 -2.82 7.44 10.07
N ARG A 58 -3.87 7.12 9.31
CA ARG A 58 -4.66 8.12 8.58
C ARG A 58 -5.20 9.24 9.47
N PHE A 59 -5.40 8.97 10.76
CA PHE A 59 -6.03 9.90 11.70
C PHE A 59 -5.05 10.84 12.37
N THR A 60 -3.80 10.40 12.58
CA THR A 60 -2.81 11.15 13.35
C THR A 60 -1.67 11.65 12.49
N ASP A 61 -1.26 10.86 11.49
CA ASP A 61 -0.08 11.13 10.69
C ASP A 61 -0.47 11.70 9.33
N GLY A 62 -1.64 11.31 8.79
CA GLY A 62 -2.09 11.72 7.47
C GLY A 62 -1.56 10.79 6.37
N TYR A 63 -1.44 11.31 5.15
CA TYR A 63 -0.91 10.59 3.99
C TYR A 63 0.44 11.18 3.59
N GLY A 64 1.38 10.31 3.22
CA GLY A 64 2.71 10.71 2.78
C GLY A 64 3.77 10.61 3.87
N LEU A 65 5.03 10.63 3.43
CA LEU A 65 6.17 10.68 4.35
C LEU A 65 6.33 12.11 4.90
N HIS A 66 6.35 12.23 6.22
CA HIS A 66 6.51 13.50 6.93
C HIS A 66 7.85 13.60 7.67
N THR A 67 8.36 14.82 7.85
CA THR A 67 9.66 15.12 8.48
C THR A 67 9.81 14.53 9.88
N ASN A 68 8.75 14.54 10.68
CA ASN A 68 8.76 13.95 12.03
C ASN A 68 9.00 12.43 12.02
N ILE A 69 8.51 11.71 11.01
CA ILE A 69 8.78 10.27 10.85
C ILE A 69 10.25 10.05 10.54
N VAL A 70 10.82 10.87 9.66
CA VAL A 70 12.24 10.77 9.29
C VAL A 70 13.14 11.07 10.50
N GLN A 71 12.79 12.08 11.30
CA GLN A 71 13.46 12.39 12.56
C GLN A 71 13.41 11.21 13.53
N ALA A 72 12.23 10.64 13.76
CA ALA A 72 12.07 9.47 14.63
C ALA A 72 12.85 8.26 14.12
N ALA A 73 12.89 8.04 12.80
CA ALA A 73 13.70 6.98 12.19
C ALA A 73 15.20 7.20 12.42
N ALA A 74 15.70 8.42 12.23
CA ALA A 74 17.09 8.77 12.47
C ALA A 74 17.48 8.59 13.95
N GLU A 75 16.61 8.99 14.88
CA GLU A 75 16.80 8.79 16.33
C GLU A 75 16.88 7.30 16.71
N GLN A 76 16.16 6.44 15.98
CA GLN A 76 16.22 4.98 16.12
C GLN A 76 17.43 4.35 15.41
N GLY A 77 18.30 5.16 14.80
CA GLY A 77 19.51 4.70 14.13
C GLY A 77 19.29 4.12 12.73
N VAL A 78 18.11 4.33 12.12
CA VAL A 78 17.83 3.95 10.73
C VAL A 78 18.88 4.57 9.80
N LYS A 79 19.42 3.76 8.89
CA LYS A 79 20.38 4.20 7.87
C LYS A 79 19.79 4.24 6.47
N LEU A 80 18.79 3.39 6.21
CA LEU A 80 18.08 3.35 4.96
C LEU A 80 16.57 3.35 5.20
N LEU A 81 15.89 4.38 4.70
CA LEU A 81 14.43 4.47 4.66
C LEU A 81 13.96 4.20 3.22
N ILE A 82 13.06 3.23 3.06
CA ILE A 82 12.47 2.88 1.77
C ILE A 82 10.97 3.12 1.86
N THR A 83 10.46 4.08 1.09
CA THR A 83 9.01 4.29 0.99
C THR A 83 8.42 3.37 -0.08
N VAL A 84 7.21 2.86 0.19
CA VAL A 84 6.43 2.04 -0.73
C VAL A 84 5.04 2.64 -0.88
N ASP A 85 4.61 2.81 -2.14
CA ASP A 85 3.31 3.38 -2.49
C ASP A 85 3.08 4.83 -2.02
N THR A 86 4.18 5.52 -1.72
CA THR A 86 4.12 6.91 -1.25
C THR A 86 5.49 7.56 -1.36
N GLY A 87 5.54 8.87 -1.12
CA GLY A 87 6.78 9.62 -0.95
C GLY A 87 7.26 10.40 -2.16
N ILE A 88 6.68 10.23 -3.37
CA ILE A 88 7.20 10.89 -4.58
C ILE A 88 7.12 12.42 -4.53
N THR A 89 6.23 12.99 -3.72
CA THR A 89 6.11 14.44 -3.51
C THR A 89 6.63 14.92 -2.15
N ALA A 90 7.29 14.05 -1.35
CA ALA A 90 7.67 14.33 0.04
C ALA A 90 8.97 15.15 0.15
N VAL A 91 9.01 16.33 -0.47
CA VAL A 91 10.22 17.18 -0.60
C VAL A 91 10.88 17.47 0.74
N GLU A 92 10.12 17.98 1.72
CA GLU A 92 10.64 18.33 3.05
C GLU A 92 11.20 17.11 3.80
N ALA A 93 10.57 15.94 3.64
CA ALA A 93 11.03 14.71 4.26
C ALA A 93 12.34 14.23 3.62
N GLY A 94 12.52 14.39 2.31
CA GLY A 94 13.78 14.11 1.62
C GLY A 94 14.93 15.01 2.07
N GLU A 95 14.68 16.32 2.22
CA GLU A 95 15.64 17.27 2.77
C GLU A 95 16.05 16.90 4.21
N ALA A 96 15.06 16.55 5.04
CA ALA A 96 15.30 16.10 6.41
C ALA A 96 16.12 14.80 6.46
N ALA A 97 15.82 13.82 5.60
CA ALA A 97 16.53 12.55 5.55
C ALA A 97 18.01 12.79 5.25
N LYS A 98 18.29 13.62 4.23
CA LYS A 98 19.66 14.01 3.88
C LYS A 98 20.37 14.74 5.02
N ALA A 99 19.71 15.71 5.66
CA ALA A 99 20.29 16.46 6.77
C ALA A 99 20.63 15.56 7.98
N LEU A 100 19.85 14.50 8.18
CA LEU A 100 20.01 13.54 9.28
C LEU A 100 20.91 12.34 8.92
N GLY A 101 21.43 12.28 7.68
CA GLY A 101 22.25 11.18 7.20
C GLY A 101 21.48 9.85 7.08
N VAL A 102 20.19 9.92 6.79
CA VAL A 102 19.34 8.77 6.45
C VAL A 102 19.20 8.73 4.93
N ASP A 103 19.62 7.63 4.32
CA ASP A 103 19.42 7.44 2.89
C ASP A 103 17.95 7.15 2.60
N LEU A 104 17.36 7.89 1.66
CA LEU A 104 15.97 7.73 1.24
C LEU A 104 15.89 7.06 -0.13
N ILE A 105 15.12 5.98 -0.25
CA ILE A 105 14.66 5.42 -1.52
C ILE A 105 13.15 5.58 -1.59
N VAL A 106 12.66 6.07 -2.72
CA VAL A 106 11.22 6.18 -2.99
C VAL A 106 10.78 5.16 -4.02
N THR A 107 9.77 4.36 -3.69
CA THR A 107 9.08 3.48 -4.64
C THR A 107 7.61 3.86 -4.67
N ASP A 108 7.14 4.37 -5.80
CA ASP A 108 5.83 5.04 -5.88
C ASP A 108 5.32 5.01 -7.33
N HIS A 109 4.03 5.29 -7.51
CA HIS A 109 3.35 5.36 -8.79
C HIS A 109 2.42 6.59 -8.93
N HIS A 110 2.27 7.39 -7.87
CA HIS A 110 1.40 8.56 -7.83
C HIS A 110 1.83 9.69 -8.79
N HIS A 111 0.95 10.67 -8.99
CA HIS A 111 1.25 11.80 -9.86
C HIS A 111 2.47 12.61 -9.38
N ILE A 112 3.39 12.90 -10.31
CA ILE A 112 4.62 13.64 -10.02
C ILE A 112 4.43 15.13 -10.32
N SER A 113 4.30 15.94 -9.28
CA SER A 113 4.35 17.41 -9.37
C SER A 113 5.71 17.98 -8.96
N THR A 114 6.32 17.36 -7.96
CA THR A 114 7.63 17.66 -7.39
C THR A 114 8.30 16.35 -7.01
N VAL A 115 9.59 16.37 -6.68
CA VAL A 115 10.33 15.17 -6.27
C VAL A 115 11.24 15.48 -5.08
N PRO A 116 11.37 14.57 -4.09
CA PRO A 116 12.29 14.75 -2.98
C PRO A 116 13.75 14.54 -3.39
N ASP A 117 14.66 15.07 -2.58
CA ASP A 117 16.05 14.62 -2.59
C ASP A 117 16.11 13.20 -2.01
N ALA A 118 16.53 12.25 -2.83
CA ALA A 118 16.56 10.83 -2.50
C ALA A 118 17.73 10.15 -3.21
N VAL A 119 18.22 9.05 -2.62
CA VAL A 119 19.22 8.19 -3.26
C VAL A 119 18.64 7.55 -4.52
N ALA A 120 17.37 7.19 -4.55
CA ALA A 120 16.73 6.65 -5.75
C ALA A 120 15.25 6.95 -5.78
N LEU A 121 14.74 7.28 -6.96
CA LEU A 121 13.30 7.44 -7.25
C LEU A 121 12.84 6.35 -8.22
N VAL A 122 12.31 5.25 -7.69
CA VAL A 122 11.80 4.11 -8.46
C VAL A 122 10.33 4.36 -8.77
N HIS A 123 10.07 4.83 -9.99
CA HIS A 123 8.72 5.23 -10.41
C HIS A 123 8.49 4.92 -11.89
N PRO A 124 7.36 4.26 -12.26
CA PRO A 124 7.12 3.80 -13.62
C PRO A 124 6.93 4.97 -14.59
N ALA A 125 6.17 6.00 -14.17
CA ALA A 125 5.87 7.20 -14.97
C ALA A 125 6.86 8.37 -14.78
N TYR A 126 8.06 8.14 -14.23
CA TYR A 126 9.02 9.23 -14.04
C TYR A 126 9.42 9.85 -15.40
N PRO A 127 9.52 11.18 -15.56
CA PRO A 127 9.76 11.80 -16.88
C PRO A 127 11.04 11.36 -17.60
N ARG A 128 12.06 10.91 -16.85
CA ARG A 128 13.32 10.36 -17.37
C ARG A 128 13.36 8.82 -17.37
N SER A 129 12.25 8.15 -17.11
CA SER A 129 12.13 6.70 -17.13
C SER A 129 12.18 6.20 -18.57
N MET A 130 12.85 5.06 -18.80
CA MET A 130 12.83 4.33 -20.07
C MET A 130 11.87 3.13 -20.01
N TYR A 131 11.11 3.02 -18.93
CA TYR A 131 10.17 1.93 -18.71
C TYR A 131 8.90 2.16 -19.54
N SER A 132 8.46 1.14 -20.27
CA SER A 132 7.40 1.29 -21.27
C SER A 132 5.98 1.23 -20.71
N PHE A 133 5.81 0.80 -19.45
CA PHE A 133 4.49 0.61 -18.84
C PHE A 133 4.35 1.48 -17.59
N HIS A 134 3.53 2.51 -17.66
CA HIS A 134 3.49 3.56 -16.63
C HIS A 134 2.44 3.31 -15.53
N ASP A 135 1.53 2.36 -15.73
CA ASP A 135 0.31 2.22 -14.93
C ASP A 135 0.42 1.18 -13.81
N LEU A 136 1.63 0.78 -13.37
CA LEU A 136 1.76 -0.11 -12.21
C LEU A 136 1.20 0.58 -10.95
N CYS A 137 0.56 -0.19 -10.07
CA CYS A 137 0.28 0.23 -8.69
C CYS A 137 1.58 0.16 -7.84
N GLY A 138 1.59 0.74 -6.63
CA GLY A 138 2.72 0.73 -5.72
C GLY A 138 3.28 -0.67 -5.44
N ALA A 139 2.44 -1.65 -5.13
CA ALA A 139 2.84 -3.05 -4.96
C ALA A 139 3.41 -3.66 -6.26
N GLY A 140 2.92 -3.23 -7.42
CA GLY A 140 3.47 -3.59 -8.72
C GLY A 140 4.91 -3.05 -8.90
N VAL A 141 5.15 -1.79 -8.52
CA VAL A 141 6.49 -1.18 -8.52
C VAL A 141 7.43 -1.92 -7.58
N VAL A 142 6.99 -2.21 -6.36
CA VAL A 142 7.78 -2.97 -5.38
C VAL A 142 8.03 -4.40 -5.84
N PHE A 143 7.08 -5.06 -6.50
CA PHE A 143 7.29 -6.38 -7.09
C PHE A 143 8.40 -6.36 -8.14
N LYS A 144 8.47 -5.31 -8.96
CA LYS A 144 9.57 -5.12 -9.91
C LYS A 144 10.91 -4.91 -9.20
N LEU A 145 10.94 -4.14 -8.12
CA LEU A 145 12.12 -4.01 -7.27
C LEU A 145 12.52 -5.35 -6.65
N ALA A 146 11.56 -6.13 -6.15
CA ALA A 146 11.80 -7.45 -5.58
C ALA A 146 12.39 -8.41 -6.61
N GLN A 147 11.84 -8.44 -7.83
CA GLN A 147 12.39 -9.20 -8.95
C GLN A 147 13.85 -8.80 -9.24
N ALA A 148 14.17 -7.51 -9.22
CA ALA A 148 15.54 -7.03 -9.45
C ALA A 148 16.50 -7.37 -8.30
N LEU A 149 16.02 -7.38 -7.06
CA LEU A 149 16.79 -7.76 -5.87
C LEU A 149 17.01 -9.27 -5.75
N LEU A 150 16.04 -10.09 -6.14
CA LEU A 150 16.14 -11.55 -6.10
C LEU A 150 16.89 -12.10 -7.32
N GLY A 151 16.83 -11.41 -8.46
CA GLY A 151 17.43 -11.87 -9.71
C GLY A 151 16.60 -12.94 -10.44
N GLU A 152 15.42 -13.24 -9.93
CA GLU A 152 14.45 -14.19 -10.47
C GLU A 152 13.03 -13.63 -10.35
N PHE A 153 12.06 -14.28 -11.00
CA PHE A 153 10.66 -13.86 -10.95
C PHE A 153 9.99 -14.40 -9.68
N PRO A 154 9.55 -13.55 -8.73
CA PRO A 154 9.09 -14.01 -7.42
C PRO A 154 7.61 -14.41 -7.46
N GLU A 155 7.32 -15.59 -8.00
CA GLU A 155 5.95 -16.11 -8.18
C GLU A 155 5.14 -16.11 -6.88
N ASP A 156 5.80 -16.30 -5.74
CA ASP A 156 5.17 -16.40 -4.42
C ASP A 156 4.60 -15.07 -3.86
N LEU A 157 4.83 -13.97 -4.57
CA LEU A 157 4.34 -12.63 -4.22
C LEU A 157 3.19 -12.16 -5.12
N LEU A 158 2.86 -12.92 -6.18
CA LEU A 158 1.93 -12.47 -7.22
C LEU A 158 0.48 -12.29 -6.74
N ASP A 159 0.05 -13.06 -5.75
CA ASP A 159 -1.30 -12.97 -5.19
C ASP A 159 -1.53 -11.64 -4.45
N LEU A 160 -0.53 -11.17 -3.69
CA LEU A 160 -0.52 -9.84 -3.07
C LEU A 160 -0.51 -8.74 -4.14
N VAL A 161 0.32 -8.88 -5.18
CA VAL A 161 0.35 -7.91 -6.29
C VAL A 161 -0.99 -7.85 -7.01
N ALA A 162 -1.61 -9.00 -7.28
CA ALA A 162 -2.91 -9.04 -7.96
C ALA A 162 -4.02 -8.39 -7.11
N LEU A 163 -4.03 -8.65 -5.81
CA LEU A 163 -4.98 -8.01 -4.90
C LEU A 163 -4.80 -6.49 -4.87
N ALA A 164 -3.56 -6.01 -4.73
CA ALA A 164 -3.21 -4.60 -4.73
C ALA A 164 -3.58 -3.89 -6.04
N THR A 165 -3.15 -4.44 -7.18
CA THR A 165 -3.45 -3.90 -8.51
C THR A 165 -4.95 -3.76 -8.74
N VAL A 166 -5.74 -4.74 -8.29
CA VAL A 166 -7.20 -4.70 -8.41
C VAL A 166 -7.83 -3.71 -7.43
N ALA A 167 -7.29 -3.59 -6.22
CA ALA A 167 -7.81 -2.68 -5.19
C ALA A 167 -7.55 -1.21 -5.53
N ASP A 168 -6.40 -0.91 -6.13
CA ASP A 168 -5.98 0.42 -6.54
C ASP A 168 -6.61 0.90 -7.87
N GLN A 169 -7.39 0.01 -8.52
CA GLN A 169 -8.16 0.33 -9.72
C GLN A 169 -7.33 0.86 -10.91
N VAL A 170 -6.03 0.56 -10.94
CA VAL A 170 -5.19 0.84 -12.12
C VAL A 170 -5.65 0.03 -13.34
N PRO A 171 -5.43 0.54 -14.57
CA PRO A 171 -5.82 -0.15 -15.79
C PRO A 171 -5.32 -1.60 -15.87
N LEU A 172 -6.25 -2.55 -16.05
CA LEU A 172 -5.93 -3.98 -16.25
C LEU A 172 -5.54 -4.30 -17.71
N VAL A 173 -4.50 -3.61 -18.18
CA VAL A 173 -3.88 -3.77 -19.51
C VAL A 173 -2.39 -4.07 -19.34
N GLY A 174 -1.69 -4.37 -20.44
CA GLY A 174 -0.23 -4.55 -20.43
C GLY A 174 0.26 -5.49 -19.32
N GLU A 175 1.19 -4.99 -18.50
CA GLU A 175 1.78 -5.77 -17.40
C GLU A 175 0.79 -6.06 -16.28
N ASN A 176 -0.04 -5.09 -15.88
CA ASN A 176 -1.07 -5.28 -14.85
C ASN A 176 -1.99 -6.45 -15.18
N ARG A 177 -2.41 -6.59 -16.45
CA ARG A 177 -3.23 -7.71 -16.90
C ARG A 177 -2.55 -9.06 -16.66
N VAL A 178 -1.25 -9.15 -16.94
CA VAL A 178 -0.47 -10.39 -16.76
C VAL A 178 -0.29 -10.68 -15.27
N LEU A 179 0.14 -9.68 -14.49
CA LEU A 179 0.35 -9.81 -13.05
C LEU A 179 -0.94 -10.22 -12.33
N VAL A 180 -2.08 -9.58 -12.65
CA VAL A 180 -3.38 -9.93 -12.06
C VAL A 180 -3.85 -11.30 -12.51
N LYS A 181 -3.65 -11.67 -13.78
CA LYS A 181 -4.05 -13.01 -14.27
C LYS A 181 -3.28 -14.12 -13.54
N GLU A 182 -1.96 -14.01 -13.45
CA GLU A 182 -1.13 -15.03 -12.82
C GLU A 182 -1.26 -15.00 -11.28
N GLY A 183 -1.38 -13.82 -10.68
CA GLY A 183 -1.62 -13.70 -9.25
C GLY A 183 -3.00 -14.19 -8.81
N LEU A 184 -4.05 -14.02 -9.62
CA LEU A 184 -5.34 -14.66 -9.36
C LEU A 184 -5.27 -16.18 -9.48
N LYS A 185 -4.45 -16.74 -10.38
CA LYS A 185 -4.24 -18.20 -10.41
C LYS A 185 -3.62 -18.66 -9.09
N ARG A 186 -2.54 -18.00 -8.66
CA ARG A 186 -1.89 -18.30 -7.38
C ARG A 186 -2.85 -18.17 -6.20
N LEU A 187 -3.60 -17.07 -6.12
CA LEU A 187 -4.60 -16.83 -5.07
C LEU A 187 -5.65 -17.95 -4.95
N ASN A 188 -5.95 -18.65 -6.05
CA ASN A 188 -6.90 -19.76 -6.08
C ASN A 188 -6.28 -21.14 -5.87
N SER A 189 -4.95 -21.28 -5.92
CA SER A 189 -4.27 -22.57 -5.83
C SER A 189 -3.38 -22.70 -4.60
N GLU A 190 -2.57 -21.68 -4.33
CA GLU A 190 -1.59 -21.64 -3.25
C GLU A 190 -1.44 -20.19 -2.76
N PRO A 191 -2.48 -19.62 -2.14
CA PRO A 191 -2.43 -18.26 -1.62
C PRO A 191 -1.47 -18.13 -0.44
N ASN A 192 -0.96 -16.91 -0.23
CA ASN A 192 -0.41 -16.47 1.03
C ASN A 192 -1.38 -16.80 2.17
N LEU A 193 -0.84 -17.26 3.30
CA LEU A 193 -1.60 -17.72 4.47
C LEU A 193 -2.62 -16.68 4.95
N GLY A 194 -2.24 -15.41 4.96
CA GLY A 194 -3.14 -14.32 5.31
C GLY A 194 -4.31 -14.14 4.34
N LEU A 195 -4.04 -14.29 3.04
CA LEU A 195 -5.08 -14.25 2.01
C LEU A 195 -6.00 -15.48 2.09
N GLU A 196 -5.46 -16.66 2.38
CA GLU A 196 -6.25 -17.87 2.62
C GLU A 196 -7.26 -17.66 3.76
N ALA A 197 -6.79 -17.15 4.90
CA ALA A 197 -7.64 -16.82 6.03
C ALA A 197 -8.70 -15.76 5.65
N LEU A 198 -8.32 -14.75 4.87
CA LEU A 198 -9.23 -13.69 4.42
C LEU A 198 -10.32 -14.24 3.46
N ILE A 199 -9.96 -15.15 2.56
CA ILE A 199 -10.88 -15.87 1.67
C ILE A 199 -11.90 -16.68 2.48
N ALA A 200 -11.44 -17.37 3.52
CA ALA A 200 -12.29 -18.17 4.39
C ALA A 200 -13.34 -17.29 5.11
N VAL A 201 -12.91 -16.22 5.79
CA VAL A 201 -13.85 -15.30 6.49
C VAL A 201 -14.72 -14.49 5.53
N ALA A 202 -14.29 -14.35 4.27
CA ALA A 202 -15.11 -13.73 3.23
C ALA A 202 -16.22 -14.64 2.69
N GLY A 203 -16.28 -15.91 3.10
CA GLY A 203 -17.26 -16.86 2.59
C GLY A 203 -16.96 -17.30 1.15
N LEU A 204 -15.68 -17.34 0.79
CA LEU A 204 -15.18 -17.65 -0.54
C LEU A 204 -14.36 -18.95 -0.63
N ALA A 205 -14.22 -19.72 0.45
CA ALA A 205 -13.36 -20.92 0.50
C ALA A 205 -13.65 -21.95 -0.60
N GLU A 206 -14.92 -22.15 -0.97
CA GLU A 206 -15.34 -23.10 -2.01
C GLU A 206 -15.59 -22.43 -3.37
N LYS A 207 -15.19 -21.17 -3.52
CA LYS A 207 -15.46 -20.37 -4.72
C LYS A 207 -14.17 -19.94 -5.37
N ARG A 208 -14.20 -19.87 -6.70
CA ARG A 208 -13.13 -19.23 -7.45
C ARG A 208 -13.12 -17.73 -7.15
N VAL A 209 -12.01 -17.22 -6.62
CA VAL A 209 -11.78 -15.80 -6.42
C VAL A 209 -11.48 -15.15 -7.77
N THR A 210 -12.38 -14.28 -8.21
CA THR A 210 -12.22 -13.45 -9.42
C THR A 210 -11.67 -12.07 -9.06
N SER A 211 -11.28 -11.26 -10.05
CA SER A 211 -10.96 -9.85 -9.83
C SER A 211 -12.12 -9.09 -9.17
N THR A 212 -13.37 -9.38 -9.53
CA THR A 212 -14.55 -8.82 -8.86
C THR A 212 -14.61 -9.21 -7.38
N ALA A 213 -14.35 -10.49 -7.05
CA ALA A 213 -14.32 -10.92 -5.65
C ALA A 213 -13.16 -10.26 -4.88
N ALA A 214 -11.98 -10.13 -5.50
CA ALA A 214 -10.86 -9.40 -4.91
C ALA A 214 -11.23 -7.94 -4.62
N ALA A 215 -11.79 -7.22 -5.61
CA ALA A 215 -12.16 -5.81 -5.49
C ALA A 215 -13.27 -5.54 -4.47
N PHE A 216 -14.31 -6.37 -4.44
CA PHE A 216 -15.54 -6.08 -3.69
C PHE A 216 -15.72 -6.92 -2.42
N GLN A 217 -14.92 -7.96 -2.22
CA GLN A 217 -15.02 -8.84 -1.05
C GLN A 217 -13.71 -8.89 -0.26
N LEU A 218 -12.54 -8.98 -0.89
CA LEU A 218 -11.27 -9.05 -0.15
C LEU A 218 -10.73 -7.65 0.21
N ALA A 219 -10.46 -6.82 -0.80
CA ALA A 219 -9.90 -5.47 -0.62
C ALA A 219 -10.66 -4.61 0.40
N PRO A 220 -12.01 -4.62 0.47
CA PRO A 220 -12.73 -3.79 1.43
C PRO A 220 -12.50 -4.20 2.89
N ARG A 221 -12.10 -5.44 3.18
CA ARG A 221 -11.79 -5.91 4.54
C ARG A 221 -10.48 -5.35 5.06
N ILE A 222 -9.49 -5.27 4.18
CA ILE A 222 -8.19 -4.64 4.48
C ILE A 222 -8.36 -3.13 4.62
N ASN A 223 -9.01 -2.50 3.64
CA ASN A 223 -9.27 -1.05 3.66
C ASN A 223 -10.16 -0.59 4.82
N ALA A 224 -10.99 -1.46 5.39
CA ALA A 224 -11.83 -1.11 6.53
C ALA A 224 -10.99 -0.80 7.78
N VAL A 225 -9.85 -1.47 7.95
CA VAL A 225 -8.98 -1.24 9.11
C VAL A 225 -8.35 0.14 9.01
N GLY A 226 -7.74 0.53 7.88
CA GLY A 226 -7.19 1.88 7.69
C GLY A 226 -8.22 3.03 7.79
N ARG A 227 -9.53 2.71 7.80
CA ARG A 227 -10.63 3.67 7.98
C ARG A 227 -11.21 3.70 9.38
N LEU A 228 -10.89 2.74 10.24
CA LEU A 228 -11.52 2.58 11.57
C LEU A 228 -10.53 2.28 12.70
N ALA A 229 -9.30 1.90 12.37
CA ALA A 229 -8.24 1.47 13.26
C ALA A 229 -6.86 1.64 12.58
N HIS A 230 -5.80 1.06 13.16
CA HIS A 230 -4.45 1.14 12.60
C HIS A 230 -4.23 0.05 11.55
N ALA A 231 -3.86 0.42 10.31
CA ALA A 231 -3.67 -0.50 9.18
C ALA A 231 -2.51 -1.51 9.33
N LYS A 232 -1.78 -1.46 10.45
CA LYS A 232 -0.68 -2.38 10.79
C LYS A 232 -1.11 -3.84 10.74
N ARG A 233 -2.34 -4.13 11.17
CA ARG A 233 -2.93 -5.47 11.17
C ARG A 233 -2.97 -6.11 9.78
N ALA A 234 -3.15 -5.32 8.72
CA ALA A 234 -3.14 -5.85 7.36
C ALA A 234 -1.75 -6.35 6.94
N VAL A 235 -0.69 -5.62 7.30
CA VAL A 235 0.69 -6.06 7.06
C VAL A 235 1.02 -7.30 7.89
N GLU A 236 0.61 -7.34 9.17
CA GLU A 236 0.78 -8.52 10.02
C GLU A 236 0.08 -9.75 9.46
N LEU A 237 -1.12 -9.60 8.88
CA LEU A 237 -1.82 -10.68 8.18
C LEU A 237 -0.99 -11.25 7.02
N PHE A 238 -0.35 -10.39 6.23
CA PHE A 238 0.43 -10.83 5.06
C PHE A 238 1.81 -11.39 5.41
N LEU A 239 2.34 -11.04 6.59
CA LEU A 239 3.66 -11.42 7.06
C LEU A 239 3.66 -12.62 8.02
N THR A 240 2.54 -12.94 8.67
CA THR A 240 2.48 -14.04 9.64
C THR A 240 2.67 -15.40 8.97
N GLU A 241 3.32 -16.31 9.69
CA GLU A 241 3.51 -17.72 9.32
C GLU A 241 2.67 -18.65 10.21
N ASP A 242 1.87 -18.10 11.15
CA ASP A 242 0.99 -18.84 12.05
C ASP A 242 -0.46 -18.83 11.51
N PRO A 243 -1.04 -20.00 11.15
CA PRO A 243 -2.41 -20.08 10.67
C PRO A 243 -3.45 -19.60 11.68
N GLN A 244 -3.21 -19.77 12.98
CA GLN A 244 -4.13 -19.31 14.03
C GLN A 244 -4.10 -17.80 14.14
N GLU A 245 -2.91 -17.20 14.09
CA GLU A 245 -2.77 -15.76 14.03
C GLU A 245 -3.46 -15.22 12.77
N ALA A 246 -3.14 -15.74 11.58
CA ALA A 246 -3.75 -15.32 10.32
C ALA A 246 -5.28 -15.32 10.37
N LEU A 247 -5.89 -16.39 10.90
CA LEU A 247 -7.34 -16.48 11.07
C LEU A 247 -7.89 -15.45 12.08
N SER A 248 -7.17 -15.22 13.17
CA SER A 248 -7.52 -14.21 14.17
C SER A 248 -7.53 -12.81 13.54
N ILE A 249 -6.46 -12.43 12.82
CA ILE A 249 -6.36 -11.16 12.13
C ILE A 249 -7.47 -11.04 11.06
N ALA A 250 -7.68 -12.07 10.24
CA ALA A 250 -8.71 -12.06 9.21
C ALA A 250 -10.13 -11.83 9.78
N ARG A 251 -10.46 -12.45 10.92
CA ARG A 251 -11.74 -12.23 11.63
C ARG A 251 -11.86 -10.79 12.13
N GLU A 252 -10.80 -10.23 12.69
CA GLU A 252 -10.75 -8.84 13.12
C GLU A 252 -11.04 -7.88 11.95
N LEU A 253 -10.34 -8.06 10.82
CA LEU A 253 -10.57 -7.30 9.58
C LEU A 253 -12.01 -7.44 9.08
N ASN A 254 -12.61 -8.63 9.18
CA ASN A 254 -14.00 -8.84 8.82
C ASN A 254 -14.96 -8.04 9.72
N VAL A 255 -14.71 -8.00 11.04
CA VAL A 255 -15.51 -7.19 11.98
C VAL A 255 -15.44 -5.71 11.62
N TYR A 256 -14.25 -5.17 11.33
CA TYR A 256 -14.10 -3.79 10.89
C TYR A 256 -14.83 -3.51 9.57
N ASN A 257 -14.80 -4.45 8.63
CA ASN A 257 -15.52 -4.35 7.38
C ASN A 257 -17.04 -4.26 7.57
N ASP A 258 -17.59 -5.10 8.44
CA ASP A 258 -19.02 -5.12 8.73
C ASP A 258 -19.45 -3.83 9.44
N ARG A 259 -18.64 -3.34 10.38
CA ARG A 259 -18.84 -2.03 11.02
C ARG A 259 -18.77 -0.88 10.01
N ARG A 260 -17.79 -0.90 9.10
CA ARG A 260 -17.64 0.11 8.05
C ARG A 260 -18.86 0.14 7.13
N LYS A 261 -19.40 -1.02 6.74
CA LYS A 261 -20.64 -1.12 5.95
C LYS A 261 -21.84 -0.54 6.70
N ALA A 262 -22.02 -0.90 7.97
CA ALA A 262 -23.12 -0.38 8.78
C ALA A 262 -23.08 1.15 8.90
N LEU A 263 -21.89 1.70 9.19
CA LEU A 263 -21.71 3.16 9.26
C LEU A 263 -21.96 3.83 7.90
N GLN A 264 -21.48 3.23 6.81
CA GLN A 264 -21.71 3.73 5.46
C GLN A 264 -23.21 3.79 5.14
N SER A 265 -23.96 2.73 5.43
CA SER A 265 -25.41 2.70 5.22
C SER A 265 -26.15 3.75 6.06
N GLN A 266 -25.71 3.99 7.30
CA GLN A 266 -26.28 5.04 8.13
C GLN A 266 -26.05 6.43 7.53
N VAL A 267 -24.80 6.76 7.17
CA VAL A 267 -24.44 8.06 6.60
C VAL A 267 -25.14 8.29 5.26
N GLU A 268 -25.28 7.24 4.45
CA GLU A 268 -26.02 7.30 3.18
C GLU A 268 -27.51 7.63 3.41
N ALA A 269 -28.16 6.96 4.36
CA ALA A 269 -29.55 7.22 4.69
C ALA A 269 -29.76 8.66 5.21
N GLU A 270 -28.85 9.14 6.08
CA GLU A 270 -28.87 10.52 6.57
C GLU A 270 -28.67 11.54 5.44
N ALA A 271 -27.74 11.27 4.51
CA ALA A 271 -27.49 12.13 3.36
C ALA A 271 -28.68 12.18 2.40
N LEU A 272 -29.35 11.06 2.14
CA LEU A 272 -30.55 11.00 1.31
C LEU A 272 -31.71 11.78 1.95
N ALA A 273 -31.95 11.61 3.26
CA ALA A 273 -32.97 12.36 3.98
C ALA A 273 -32.72 13.87 3.96
N GLN A 274 -31.46 14.29 4.04
CA GLN A 274 -31.06 15.68 3.90
C GLN A 274 -31.35 16.23 2.49
N ILE A 275 -31.01 15.47 1.45
CA ILE A 275 -31.30 15.82 0.06
C ILE A 275 -32.80 15.96 -0.18
N GLU A 276 -33.61 15.03 0.34
CA GLU A 276 -35.07 15.08 0.23
C GLU A 276 -35.65 16.31 0.94
N ALA A 277 -35.16 16.63 2.14
CA ALA A 277 -35.56 17.82 2.87
C ALA A 277 -35.08 19.12 2.21
N HIS A 278 -33.97 19.07 1.44
CA HIS A 278 -33.32 20.21 0.81
C HIS A 278 -33.03 19.97 -0.67
N PRO A 279 -34.04 19.80 -1.55
CA PRO A 279 -33.83 19.42 -2.95
C PRO A 279 -32.93 20.40 -3.73
N LYS A 280 -32.89 21.66 -3.29
CA LYS A 280 -32.01 22.73 -3.82
C LYS A 280 -30.50 22.45 -3.66
N TRP A 281 -30.11 21.46 -2.85
CA TRP A 281 -28.71 21.04 -2.68
C TRP A 281 -28.22 20.16 -3.83
N LEU A 282 -29.13 19.49 -4.56
CA LEU A 282 -28.78 18.73 -5.76
C LEU A 282 -28.19 19.67 -6.83
N GLY A 283 -26.98 19.38 -7.28
CA GLY A 283 -26.28 20.13 -8.33
C GLY A 283 -25.35 21.25 -7.83
N LYS A 284 -25.31 21.58 -6.53
CA LYS A 284 -24.36 22.56 -5.97
C LYS A 284 -23.22 21.87 -5.22
N LYS A 285 -22.06 21.69 -5.85
CA LYS A 285 -20.86 21.11 -5.20
C LYS A 285 -20.52 21.89 -3.92
N GLY A 286 -20.48 21.19 -2.78
CA GLY A 286 -19.91 21.71 -1.53
C GLY A 286 -20.79 22.71 -0.76
N TRP A 287 -22.09 22.78 -1.04
CA TRP A 287 -23.00 23.66 -0.28
C TRP A 287 -23.44 23.03 1.06
N TRP A 288 -23.66 21.72 1.07
CA TRP A 288 -24.19 20.97 2.22
C TRP A 288 -23.28 21.03 3.46
N TRP A 289 -21.95 21.01 3.30
CA TRP A 289 -21.02 21.06 4.45
C TRP A 289 -20.94 22.44 5.11
N ARG A 290 -21.16 23.52 4.34
CA ARG A 290 -21.13 24.91 4.86
C ARG A 290 -22.37 25.21 5.70
N GLU A 291 -23.56 24.80 5.23
CA GLU A 291 -24.78 24.95 6.02
C GLU A 291 -24.80 24.02 7.24
N ALA A 292 -24.39 22.74 7.10
CA ALA A 292 -24.39 21.79 8.20
C ALA A 292 -23.38 22.12 9.31
N ALA A 293 -22.24 22.74 8.98
CA ALA A 293 -21.22 23.16 9.95
C ALA A 293 -21.56 24.49 10.65
N GLY A 294 -22.71 25.12 10.34
CA GLY A 294 -23.10 26.41 10.92
C GLY A 294 -22.18 27.58 10.53
N THR A 295 -21.28 27.38 9.57
CA THR A 295 -20.36 28.41 9.09
C THR A 295 -21.05 29.25 8.04
N ARG A 296 -21.79 30.26 8.49
CA ARG A 296 -22.22 31.37 7.62
C ARG A 296 -20.97 32.17 7.22
N ALA A 297 -20.88 32.47 5.93
CA ALA A 297 -19.95 33.44 5.37
C ALA A 297 -20.18 34.84 5.97
#